data_AF-A0A838V648-F1
#
_entry.id   AF-A0A838V648-F1
#
_cell.length_a   1.000
_cell.length_b   1.000
_cell.length_c   1.000
_cell.angle_alpha   90.00
_cell.angle_beta   90.00
_cell.angle_gamma   90.00
#
_symmetry.space_group_name_H-M   'P 1'
#
loop_
_entity.id
_entity.type
_entity.pdbx_description
1 polymer ?
#
loop_
_entity_poly.entity_id
_entity_poly.type
_entity_poly.pdbx_seq_one_letter_code
_entity_poly.pdbx_strand_id
1 'polypeptide(L)'
;MRVDLFDFELPEDRIALRPSRPRDAARLLVLEGKEMKDKHIGDLPGLLRAGDCLVFNDTRVIPARLEGRRGTARIGATLHKREGHRSWRAFVKNSKRLSDNDEIVFEHRVKAVARERGVDGSWLLSFAGDEPVEHLLQRAGAMPLPPY
;
A
#
# COMPACT_ATOMS: atom_id res chain seq x y z
N MET A 1 -17.48 7.78 18.45
CA MET A 1 -17.07 9.13 18.00
C MET A 1 -18.32 9.83 17.51
N ARG A 2 -18.62 11.04 17.98
CA ARG A 2 -19.76 11.84 17.49
C ARG A 2 -19.32 12.55 16.20
N VAL A 3 -19.80 12.05 15.06
CA VAL A 3 -19.37 12.50 13.72
C VAL A 3 -19.90 13.89 13.37
N ASP A 4 -21.04 14.27 13.95
CA ASP A 4 -21.69 15.57 13.84
C ASP A 4 -20.82 16.74 14.33
N LEU A 5 -19.89 16.49 15.26
CA LEU A 5 -18.96 17.50 15.75
C LEU A 5 -17.94 17.98 14.69
N PHE A 6 -17.89 17.32 13.53
CA PHE A 6 -16.98 17.63 12.43
C PHE A 6 -17.73 18.05 11.15
N ASP A 7 -19.05 18.25 11.24
CA ASP A 7 -19.87 18.67 10.12
C ASP A 7 -19.71 20.19 9.86
N PHE A 8 -19.68 20.58 8.60
CA PHE A 8 -19.56 21.97 8.17
C PHE A 8 -20.19 22.17 6.79
N GLU A 9 -20.64 23.40 6.51
CA GLU A 9 -21.17 23.74 5.19
C GLU A 9 -20.03 23.78 4.15
N LEU A 10 -20.08 22.86 3.18
CA LEU A 10 -19.16 22.82 2.05
C LEU A 10 -19.95 22.95 0.74
N PRO A 11 -20.02 24.15 0.15
CA PRO A 11 -20.60 24.34 -1.18
C PRO A 11 -19.90 23.47 -2.23
N GLU A 12 -20.66 22.82 -3.11
CA GLU A 12 -20.10 21.90 -4.12
C GLU A 12 -19.13 22.59 -5.09
N ASP A 13 -19.37 23.87 -5.40
CA ASP A 13 -18.53 24.68 -6.28
C ASP A 13 -17.14 25.01 -5.67
N ARG A 14 -16.96 24.75 -4.36
CA ARG A 14 -15.67 24.88 -3.66
C ARG A 14 -14.87 23.57 -3.66
N ILE A 15 -15.41 22.48 -4.20
CA ILE A 15 -14.70 21.20 -4.35
C ILE A 15 -13.94 21.20 -5.67
N ALA A 16 -12.61 21.26 -5.59
CA ALA A 16 -11.77 21.29 -6.78
C ALA A 16 -11.86 19.95 -7.56
N LEU A 17 -12.40 20.01 -8.77
CA LEU A 17 -12.48 18.85 -9.68
C LEU A 17 -11.17 18.59 -10.46
N ARG A 18 -10.30 19.60 -10.52
CA ARG A 18 -9.01 19.54 -11.20
C ARG A 18 -7.96 20.28 -10.35
N PRO A 19 -6.70 19.82 -10.34
CA PRO A 19 -5.64 20.52 -9.64
C PRO A 19 -5.33 21.88 -10.29
N SER A 20 -4.86 22.83 -9.49
CA SER A 20 -4.30 24.09 -10.00
C SER A 20 -3.11 23.85 -10.93
N ARG A 21 -2.94 24.73 -11.92
CA ARG A 21 -1.81 24.74 -12.85
C ARG A 21 -1.27 26.17 -13.00
N PRO A 22 -0.01 26.45 -12.61
CA PRO A 22 0.97 25.53 -12.02
C PRO A 22 0.55 25.05 -10.61
N ARG A 23 1.12 23.93 -10.14
CA ARG A 23 0.66 23.29 -8.88
C ARG A 23 0.90 24.15 -7.64
N ASP A 24 1.99 24.90 -7.65
CA ASP A 24 2.40 25.82 -6.58
C ASP A 24 1.52 27.08 -6.48
N ALA A 25 0.70 27.37 -7.49
CA ALA A 25 -0.32 28.42 -7.44
C ALA A 25 -1.59 28.03 -6.66
N ALA A 26 -1.67 26.81 -6.11
CA ALA A 26 -2.75 26.46 -5.20
C ALA A 26 -2.66 27.30 -3.91
N ARG A 27 -3.81 27.66 -3.33
CA ARG A 27 -3.88 28.35 -2.03
C ARG A 27 -3.37 27.46 -0.92
N LEU A 28 -2.66 28.07 0.03
CA LEU A 28 -2.16 27.50 1.27
C LEU A 28 -2.75 28.31 2.42
N LEU A 29 -3.58 27.68 3.25
CA LEU A 29 -4.07 28.30 4.49
C LEU A 29 -3.06 28.00 5.61
N VAL A 30 -2.42 29.04 6.14
CA VAL A 30 -1.54 28.94 7.30
C VAL A 30 -2.33 29.28 8.55
N LEU A 31 -2.35 28.35 9.51
CA LEU A 31 -3.00 28.50 10.80
C LEU A 31 -1.95 28.64 11.90
N GLU A 32 -1.87 29.81 12.52
CA GLU A 32 -0.99 30.11 13.66
C GLU A 32 -1.86 30.31 14.90
N GLY A 33 -2.20 29.20 15.57
CA GLY A 33 -3.16 29.22 16.69
C GLY A 33 -4.56 29.57 16.21
N LYS A 34 -5.02 30.81 16.51
CA LYS A 34 -6.32 31.34 16.03
C LYS A 34 -6.19 32.24 14.80
N GLU A 35 -4.97 32.62 14.43
CA GLU A 35 -4.73 33.48 13.28
C GLU A 35 -4.71 32.64 12.00
N MET A 36 -5.44 33.10 10.99
CA MET A 36 -5.51 32.48 9.66
C MET A 36 -4.89 33.42 8.63
N LYS A 37 -3.94 32.89 7.84
CA LYS A 37 -3.26 33.64 6.78
C LYS A 37 -3.39 32.88 5.46
N ASP A 38 -3.85 33.58 4.43
CA ASP A 38 -3.85 33.07 3.07
C ASP A 38 -2.47 33.27 2.42
N LYS A 39 -1.93 32.18 1.85
CA LYS A 39 -0.69 32.13 1.07
C LYS A 39 -0.90 31.25 -0.17
N HIS A 40 0.16 31.02 -0.93
CA HIS A 40 0.22 30.02 -1.98
C HIS A 40 1.21 28.92 -1.62
N ILE A 41 1.08 27.74 -2.23
CA ILE A 41 2.01 26.62 -2.02
C ILE A 41 3.46 27.03 -2.39
N GLY A 42 3.64 27.92 -3.36
CA GLY A 42 4.95 28.49 -3.70
C GLY A 42 5.62 29.27 -2.56
N ASP A 43 4.85 29.75 -1.57
CA ASP A 43 5.38 30.45 -0.38
C ASP A 43 5.91 29.48 0.69
N LEU A 44 5.61 28.18 0.59
CA LEU A 44 5.94 27.18 1.60
C LEU A 44 7.42 27.17 2.01
N PRO A 45 8.41 27.28 1.08
CA PRO A 45 9.82 27.32 1.47
C PRO A 45 10.16 28.47 2.44
N GLY A 46 9.46 29.61 2.32
CA GLY A 46 9.65 30.76 3.21
C GLY A 46 9.03 30.60 4.60
N LEU A 47 8.20 29.57 4.81
CA LEU A 47 7.60 29.24 6.11
C LEU A 47 8.46 28.28 6.93
N LEU A 48 9.43 27.62 6.29
CA LEU A 48 10.30 26.65 6.91
C LEU A 48 11.58 27.30 7.42
N ARG A 49 12.20 26.67 8.42
CA ARG A 49 13.48 27.08 9.00
C ARG A 49 14.55 26.05 8.64
N ALA A 50 15.80 26.50 8.68
CA ALA A 50 16.94 25.59 8.57
C ALA A 50 16.86 24.53 9.67
N GLY A 51 16.90 23.26 9.27
CA GLY A 51 16.77 22.10 10.18
C GLY A 51 15.38 21.45 10.21
N ASP A 52 14.36 22.07 9.61
CA ASP A 52 13.04 21.45 9.49
C ASP A 52 13.08 20.20 8.58
N CYS A 53 12.26 19.19 8.91
CA CYS A 53 12.15 17.95 8.15
C CYS A 53 10.77 17.88 7.48
N LEU A 54 10.75 17.78 6.15
CA LEU A 54 9.54 17.50 5.38
C LEU A 54 9.42 15.99 5.16
N VAL A 55 8.40 15.39 5.77
CA VAL A 55 8.09 13.96 5.57
C VAL A 55 7.08 13.82 4.45
N PHE A 56 7.53 13.30 3.32
CA PHE A 56 6.67 13.00 2.17
C PHE A 56 6.21 11.55 2.22
N ASN A 57 4.93 11.33 1.93
CA ASN A 57 4.42 9.99 1.70
C ASN A 57 4.58 9.63 0.22
N ASP A 58 5.64 8.89 -0.09
CA ASP A 58 5.84 8.27 -1.40
C ASP A 58 5.11 6.91 -1.42
N THR A 59 3.87 6.89 -1.94
CA THR A 59 3.07 5.67 -2.03
C THR A 59 3.59 4.78 -3.17
N ARG A 60 4.27 3.69 -2.81
CA ARG A 60 4.65 2.65 -3.77
C ARG A 60 3.69 1.47 -3.69
N VAL A 61 3.15 1.09 -4.84
CA VAL A 61 2.37 -0.14 -4.98
C VAL A 61 3.34 -1.32 -4.96
N ILE A 62 3.24 -2.16 -3.94
CA ILE A 62 3.93 -3.46 -3.94
C ILE A 62 3.11 -4.39 -4.86
N PRO A 63 3.73 -5.04 -5.87
CA PRO A 63 3.05 -6.01 -6.72
C PRO A 63 2.76 -7.29 -5.93
N ALA A 64 1.76 -7.22 -5.07
CA ALA A 64 1.45 -8.19 -4.04
C ALA A 64 0.66 -9.41 -4.57
N ARG A 65 0.34 -9.43 -5.87
CA ARG A 65 -0.39 -10.53 -6.52
C ARG A 65 0.58 -11.46 -7.22
N LEU A 66 0.67 -12.69 -6.73
CA LEU A 66 1.55 -13.73 -7.26
C LEU A 66 0.71 -14.84 -7.89
N GLU A 67 1.19 -15.40 -8.99
CA GLU A 67 0.65 -16.61 -9.60
C GLU A 67 1.75 -17.68 -9.60
N GLY A 68 1.40 -18.92 -9.28
CA GLY A 68 2.36 -19.98 -9.05
C GLY A 68 1.74 -21.36 -9.04
N ARG A 69 2.53 -22.35 -8.61
CA ARG A 69 2.12 -23.75 -8.57
C ARG A 69 2.59 -24.47 -7.32
N ARG A 70 1.75 -25.39 -6.84
CA ARG A 70 2.09 -26.42 -5.87
C ARG A 70 2.00 -27.76 -6.58
N GLY A 71 3.14 -28.35 -6.95
CA GLY A 71 3.19 -29.47 -7.90
C GLY A 71 2.53 -29.07 -9.25
N THR A 72 1.46 -29.77 -9.63
CA THR A 72 0.70 -29.48 -10.87
C THR A 72 -0.46 -28.50 -10.66
N ALA A 73 -0.81 -28.16 -9.42
CA ALA A 73 -1.94 -27.28 -9.13
C ALA A 73 -1.56 -25.80 -9.25
N ARG A 74 -2.39 -25.01 -9.93
CA ARG A 74 -2.25 -23.54 -9.98
C ARG A 74 -2.73 -22.89 -8.70
N ILE A 75 -1.92 -22.00 -8.15
CA ILE A 75 -2.16 -21.25 -6.91
C ILE A 75 -1.95 -19.76 -7.20
N GLY A 76 -2.95 -18.94 -6.87
CA GLY A 76 -2.83 -17.49 -6.90
C GLY A 76 -2.82 -16.94 -5.48
N ALA A 77 -1.90 -16.05 -5.15
CA ALA A 77 -1.75 -15.47 -3.81
C ALA A 77 -1.78 -13.94 -3.87
N THR A 78 -2.58 -13.31 -3.02
CA THR A 78 -2.60 -11.84 -2.86
C THR A 78 -2.17 -11.49 -1.45
N LEU A 79 -0.97 -10.93 -1.32
CA LEU A 79 -0.37 -10.53 -0.05
C LEU A 79 -1.07 -9.27 0.47
N HIS A 80 -1.44 -9.25 1.76
CA HIS A 80 -2.17 -8.10 2.32
C HIS A 80 -1.61 -7.61 3.65
N LYS A 81 -0.79 -8.41 4.35
CA LYS A 81 -0.18 -8.01 5.63
C LYS A 81 1.18 -8.67 5.81
N ARG A 82 2.19 -7.87 6.14
CA ARG A 82 3.52 -8.37 6.54
C ARG A 82 3.49 -8.74 8.02
N GLU A 83 3.95 -9.95 8.35
CA GLU A 83 4.01 -10.46 9.74
C GLU A 83 5.43 -10.86 10.17
N GLY A 84 6.42 -10.57 9.34
CA GLY A 84 7.83 -10.75 9.67
C GLY A 84 8.74 -10.28 8.55
N HIS A 85 10.04 -10.55 8.69
CA HIS A 85 11.00 -10.15 7.67
C HIS A 85 10.70 -10.81 6.31
N ARG A 86 10.35 -12.10 6.33
CA ARG A 86 10.05 -12.92 5.15
C ARG A 86 8.64 -13.53 5.13
N SER A 87 7.79 -13.10 6.05
CA SER A 87 6.48 -13.72 6.29
C SER A 87 5.36 -12.74 5.98
N TRP A 88 4.41 -13.20 5.17
CA TRP A 88 3.27 -12.41 4.73
C TRP A 88 1.99 -13.22 4.80
N ARG A 89 0.91 -12.61 5.26
CA ARG A 89 -0.44 -13.15 5.11
C ARG A 89 -0.93 -12.88 3.69
N ALA A 90 -1.50 -13.92 3.09
CA ALA A 90 -2.01 -13.89 1.73
C ALA A 90 -3.40 -14.51 1.63
N PHE A 91 -4.25 -13.91 0.80
CA PHE A 91 -5.46 -14.59 0.32
C PHE A 91 -5.07 -15.51 -0.84
N VAL A 92 -5.32 -16.80 -0.67
CA VAL A 92 -4.90 -17.83 -1.63
C VAL A 92 -6.11 -18.36 -2.42
N LYS A 93 -6.10 -18.14 -3.73
CA LYS A 93 -6.99 -18.82 -4.67
C LYS A 93 -6.58 -20.28 -4.81
N ASN A 94 -7.57 -21.18 -4.88
CA ASN A 94 -7.38 -22.63 -4.81
C ASN A 94 -6.74 -23.13 -3.51
N SER A 95 -6.94 -22.42 -2.38
CA SER A 95 -6.41 -22.78 -1.06
C SER A 95 -6.80 -24.17 -0.57
N LYS A 96 -7.89 -24.77 -1.07
CA LYS A 96 -8.26 -26.17 -0.79
C LYS A 96 -7.21 -27.19 -1.23
N ARG A 97 -6.30 -26.82 -2.13
CA ARG A 97 -5.19 -27.66 -2.63
C ARG A 97 -3.87 -27.38 -1.91
N LEU A 98 -3.92 -26.57 -0.85
CA LEU A 98 -2.75 -26.15 -0.08
C LEU A 98 -2.89 -26.67 1.36
N SER A 99 -1.79 -27.24 1.86
CA SER A 99 -1.63 -27.73 3.22
C SER A 99 -0.47 -27.03 3.91
N ASP A 100 -0.41 -27.13 5.24
CA ASP A 100 0.77 -26.69 5.99
C ASP A 100 2.04 -27.41 5.48
N ASN A 101 3.13 -26.66 5.41
CA ASN A 101 4.45 -27.02 4.88
C ASN A 101 4.51 -27.27 3.36
N ASP A 102 3.45 -27.00 2.60
CA ASP A 102 3.52 -27.07 1.15
C ASP A 102 4.43 -25.98 0.57
N GLU A 103 5.31 -26.37 -0.35
CA GLU A 103 6.07 -25.44 -1.18
C GLU A 103 5.22 -24.97 -2.37
N ILE A 104 5.15 -23.65 -2.54
CA ILE A 104 4.59 -22.99 -3.71
C ILE A 104 5.73 -22.35 -4.49
N VAL A 105 5.80 -22.63 -5.79
CA VAL A 105 6.74 -22.01 -6.72
C VAL A 105 5.98 -21.01 -7.58
N PHE A 106 6.23 -19.73 -7.36
CA PHE A 106 5.72 -18.62 -8.16
C PHE A 106 6.62 -18.37 -9.39
N GLU A 107 6.20 -17.43 -10.22
CA GLU A 107 7.01 -16.96 -11.35
C GLU A 107 8.43 -16.54 -10.93
N HIS A 108 9.35 -16.55 -11.89
CA HIS A 108 10.77 -16.22 -11.65
C HIS A 108 11.43 -17.08 -10.54
N ARG A 109 10.92 -18.31 -10.33
CA ARG A 109 11.38 -19.28 -9.33
C ARG A 109 11.31 -18.76 -7.89
N VAL A 110 10.45 -17.79 -7.61
CA VAL A 110 10.20 -17.32 -6.25
C VAL A 110 9.46 -18.41 -5.49
N LYS A 111 10.02 -18.86 -4.36
CA LYS A 111 9.44 -19.94 -3.55
C LYS A 111 8.92 -19.41 -2.23
N ALA A 112 7.78 -19.94 -1.79
CA ALA A 112 7.29 -19.76 -0.44
C ALA A 112 6.74 -21.06 0.12
N VAL A 113 6.86 -21.23 1.44
CA VAL A 113 6.26 -22.32 2.19
C VAL A 113 4.99 -21.82 2.88
N ALA A 114 3.88 -22.51 2.64
CA ALA A 114 2.64 -22.29 3.39
C ALA A 114 2.82 -22.81 4.82
N ARG A 115 2.47 -22.01 5.82
CA ARG A 115 2.61 -22.39 7.23
C ARG A 115 1.23 -22.48 7.89
N GLU A 116 0.73 -21.34 8.34
CA GLU A 116 -0.47 -21.28 9.14
C GLU A 116 -1.65 -20.77 8.31
N ARG A 117 -2.82 -21.41 8.47
CA ARG A 117 -4.08 -20.89 7.97
C ARG A 117 -4.77 -20.05 9.05
N GLY A 118 -4.98 -18.77 8.77
CA GLY A 118 -5.67 -17.83 9.64
C GLY A 118 -7.19 -18.08 9.69
N VAL A 119 -7.82 -17.50 10.72
CA VAL A 119 -9.28 -17.61 10.95
C VAL A 119 -10.09 -16.98 9.82
N ASP A 120 -9.55 -15.94 9.18
CA ASP A 120 -10.11 -15.27 8.00
C ASP A 120 -9.91 -16.07 6.69
N GLY A 121 -9.31 -17.26 6.78
CA GLY A 121 -9.01 -18.12 5.65
C GLY A 121 -7.74 -17.72 4.88
N SER A 122 -6.99 -16.71 5.34
CA SER A 122 -5.68 -16.37 4.78
C SER A 122 -4.61 -17.41 5.13
N TRP A 123 -3.53 -17.43 4.36
CA TRP A 123 -2.36 -18.27 4.64
C TRP A 123 -1.15 -17.40 4.97
N LEU A 124 -0.39 -17.81 5.98
CA LEU A 124 0.95 -17.29 6.22
C LEU A 124 1.92 -17.96 5.24
N LEU A 125 2.48 -17.16 4.34
CA LEU A 125 3.50 -17.58 3.38
C LEU A 125 4.87 -17.10 3.87
N SER A 126 5.82 -18.03 3.96
CA SER A 126 7.21 -17.77 4.31
C SER A 126 8.09 -17.89 3.07
N PHE A 127 8.62 -16.77 2.57
CA PHE A 127 9.43 -16.73 1.35
C PHE A 127 10.84 -17.28 1.60
N ALA A 128 11.34 -18.13 0.70
CA ALA A 128 12.67 -18.72 0.78
C ALA A 128 13.76 -17.77 0.26
N GLY A 129 15.04 -18.08 0.56
CA GLY A 129 16.22 -17.32 0.13
C GLY A 129 16.60 -16.16 1.06
N ASP A 130 17.61 -15.38 0.67
CA ASP A 130 18.18 -14.31 1.52
C ASP A 130 17.86 -12.90 1.01
N GLU A 131 17.45 -12.77 -0.26
CA GLU A 131 17.11 -11.48 -0.85
C GLU A 131 15.83 -10.87 -0.25
N PRO A 132 15.72 -9.53 -0.15
CA PRO A 132 14.52 -8.87 0.37
C PRO A 132 13.26 -9.33 -0.36
N VAL A 133 12.17 -9.55 0.38
CA VAL A 133 10.90 -10.03 -0.21
C VAL A 133 10.38 -9.04 -1.23
N GLU A 134 10.59 -7.75 -1.01
CA GLU A 134 10.21 -6.69 -1.93
C GLU A 134 10.83 -6.90 -3.33
N HIS A 135 12.07 -7.37 -3.42
CA HIS A 135 12.71 -7.71 -4.69
C HIS A 135 12.12 -8.98 -5.31
N LEU A 136 11.74 -9.98 -4.49
CA LEU A 136 11.01 -11.15 -4.97
C LEU A 136 9.68 -10.74 -5.61
N LEU A 137 8.93 -9.87 -4.93
CA LEU A 137 7.63 -9.40 -5.40
C LEU A 137 7.77 -8.55 -6.66
N GLN A 138 8.78 -7.70 -6.76
CA GLN A 138 9.03 -6.94 -7.99
C GLN A 138 9.23 -7.83 -9.22
N ARG A 139 9.83 -9.02 -9.05
CA ARG A 139 10.02 -9.96 -10.16
C ARG A 139 8.78 -10.80 -10.43
N ALA A 140 8.21 -11.42 -9.39
CA ALA A 140 7.17 -12.43 -9.53
C ALA A 140 5.74 -11.89 -9.43
N GLY A 141 5.59 -10.65 -8.95
CA GLY A 141 4.32 -10.01 -8.69
C GLY A 141 3.78 -9.28 -9.90
N ALA A 142 2.48 -9.41 -10.11
CA ALA A 142 1.73 -8.53 -10.97
C ALA A 142 1.24 -7.31 -10.18
N MET A 143 1.19 -6.15 -10.83
CA MET A 143 0.46 -5.02 -10.27
C MET A 143 -1.01 -5.43 -10.08
N PRO A 144 -1.62 -5.15 -8.92
CA PRO A 144 -3.05 -5.26 -8.78
C PRO A 144 -3.69 -4.28 -9.78
N LEU A 145 -4.28 -4.80 -10.85
CA LEU A 145 -5.06 -3.97 -11.77
C LEU A 145 -6.23 -3.38 -10.98
N PRO A 146 -6.46 -2.06 -11.04
CA PRO A 146 -7.70 -1.48 -10.52
C PRO A 146 -8.88 -2.17 -11.20
N PRO A 147 -9.98 -2.47 -10.47
CA PRO A 147 -11.20 -2.89 -11.11
C PRO A 147 -11.74 -1.70 -11.91
N TYR A 148 -11.64 -1.77 -13.24
CA TYR A 148 -12.42 -0.92 -14.14
C TYR A 148 -13.53 -1.78 -14.74
#